data_AF-A0A4P7DS49-F1
#
_entry.id   AF-A0A4P7DS49-F1
#
_cell.length_a   1.000
_cell.length_b   1.000
_cell.length_c   1.000
_cell.angle_alpha   90.00
_cell.angle_beta   90.00
_cell.angle_gamma   90.00
#
_symmetry.space_group_name_H-M   'P 1'
#
loop_
_entity.id
_entity.type
_entity.pdbx_description
1 polymer ?
#
loop_
_entity_poly.entity_id
_entity_poly.type
_entity_poly.pdbx_seq_one_letter_code
_entity_poly.pdbx_strand_id
1 'polypeptide(L)' 'MSNPNWVKIRTYTDRVRAEIVKQMLVENDIPAVLMNKQDSSYPVFGNIELLVDREHQLEAVALIDSFSEEDLEHED' A
#
# COMPACT_ATOMS: atom_id res chain seq x y z
N MET A 1 -14.12 -15.87 -14.83
CA MET A 1 -12.98 -15.15 -14.21
C MET A 1 -13.43 -13.72 -14.02
N SER A 2 -13.60 -13.28 -12.77
CA SER A 2 -13.87 -11.87 -12.47
C SER A 2 -12.57 -11.10 -12.71
N ASN A 3 -12.62 -10.05 -13.52
CA ASN A 3 -11.46 -9.18 -13.67
C ASN A 3 -11.29 -8.40 -12.35
N PRO A 4 -10.10 -8.42 -11.73
CA PRO A 4 -9.90 -7.69 -10.49
C PRO A 4 -10.13 -6.20 -10.71
N ASN A 5 -10.97 -5.61 -9.87
CA ASN A 5 -11.32 -4.19 -9.93
C ASN A 5 -10.39 -3.45 -8.98
N TRP A 6 -9.15 -3.26 -9.41
CA TRP A 6 -8.10 -2.63 -8.62
C TRP A 6 -8.52 -1.22 -8.19
N VAL A 7 -8.54 -0.99 -6.88
CA VAL A 7 -8.81 0.30 -6.27
C VAL A 7 -7.58 0.77 -5.51
N LYS A 8 -7.25 2.05 -5.65
CA LYS A 8 -6.19 2.69 -4.87
C LYS A 8 -6.67 2.91 -3.43
N ILE A 9 -5.86 2.48 -2.46
CA ILE A 9 -6.15 2.64 -1.03
C ILE A 9 -5.21 3.60 -0.31
N ARG A 10 -3.95 3.71 -0.75
CA ARG A 10 -2.92 4.60 -0.18
C ARG A 10 -1.94 5.09 -1.24
N THR A 11 -1.22 6.16 -0.93
CA THR A 11 -0.14 6.70 -1.75
C THR A 11 1.10 6.92 -0.90
N TYR A 12 2.27 6.62 -1.47
CA TYR A 12 3.56 6.76 -0.83
C TYR A 12 4.52 7.55 -1.72
N THR A 13 5.44 8.28 -1.11
CA THR A 13 6.60 8.87 -1.80
C THR A 13 7.87 8.05 -1.59
N ASP A 14 7.92 7.27 -0.51
CA ASP A 14 8.99 6.34 -0.17
C ASP A 14 8.66 4.93 -0.67
N ARG A 15 9.51 4.40 -1.56
CA ARG A 15 9.34 3.06 -2.15
C ARG A 15 9.52 1.94 -1.15
N VAL A 16 10.41 2.09 -0.17
CA VAL A 16 10.66 1.09 0.85
C VAL A 16 9.43 0.96 1.73
N ARG A 17 8.87 2.08 2.20
CA ARG A 17 7.62 2.08 2.98
C ARG A 17 6.46 1.46 2.19
N ALA A 18 6.33 1.80 0.91
CA ALA A 18 5.29 1.22 0.06
C ALA A 18 5.39 -0.31 -0.06
N GLU A 19 6.60 -0.85 -0.21
CA GLU A 19 6.81 -2.31 -0.27
C GLU A 19 6.58 -2.98 1.09
N ILE A 20 7.00 -2.37 2.22
CA ILE A 20 6.73 -2.91 3.56
C ILE A 20 5.22 -3.10 3.76
N VAL A 21 4.43 -2.05 3.49
CA VAL A 21 2.98 -2.12 3.65
C VAL A 21 2.35 -3.13 2.68
N LYS A 22 2.85 -3.21 1.43
CA LYS A 22 2.39 -4.22 0.48
C LYS A 22 2.67 -5.64 0.98
N GLN A 23 3.87 -5.92 1.51
CA GLN A 23 4.21 -7.25 2.03
C GLN A 23 3.33 -7.61 3.23
N MET A 24 3.12 -6.66 4.15
CA MET A 24 2.21 -6.85 5.28
C MET A 24 0.80 -7.25 4.81
N LEU A 25 0.23 -6.59 3.80
CA LEU A 25 -1.07 -6.98 3.24
C LEU A 25 -1.04 -8.39 2.63
N VAL A 26 0.00 -8.71 1.86
CA VAL A 26 0.14 -10.03 1.20
C VAL A 26 0.29 -11.16 2.23
N GLU A 27 1.01 -10.92 3.33
CA GLU A 27 1.15 -11.87 4.43
C GLU A 27 -0.16 -12.10 5.20
N ASN A 28 -1.10 -11.16 5.10
CA ASN A 28 -2.46 -11.27 5.65
C ASN A 28 -3.49 -11.67 4.58
N ASP A 29 -3.06 -12.40 3.54
CA ASP A 29 -3.91 -12.92 2.48
C ASP A 29 -4.67 -11.86 1.65
N ILE A 30 -4.18 -10.61 1.62
CA ILE A 30 -4.73 -9.52 0.80
C ILE A 30 -3.80 -9.25 -0.40
N PRO A 31 -4.17 -9.68 -1.62
CA PRO A 31 -3.37 -9.40 -2.81
C PRO A 31 -3.27 -7.89 -3.06
N ALA A 32 -2.05 -7.38 -3.06
CA ALA A 32 -1.77 -5.97 -3.24
C ALA A 32 -0.69 -5.72 -4.31
N VAL A 33 -0.84 -4.63 -5.07
CA VAL A 33 0.10 -4.22 -6.11
C VAL A 33 0.50 -2.76 -5.94
N LEU A 34 1.73 -2.43 -6.32
CA LEU A 34 2.20 -1.05 -6.38
C LEU A 34 2.21 -0.56 -7.82
N MET A 35 1.61 0.60 -8.05
CA MET A 35 1.73 1.35 -9.30
C MET A 35 2.70 2.51 -9.07
N ASN A 36 3.93 2.37 -9.55
CA ASN A 36 4.91 3.44 -9.49
C ASN A 36 4.59 4.51 -10.56
N LYS A 37 4.19 5.71 -10.12
CA LYS A 37 3.96 6.87 -10.99
C LYS A 37 5.06 7.94 -10.84
N GLN A 38 6.24 7.57 -10.35
CA GLN A 38 7.40 8.46 -10.31
C GLN A 38 8.04 8.56 -11.69
N ASP A 39 8.49 9.76 -12.04
CA ASP A 39 9.27 9.94 -13.28
C ASP A 39 10.67 9.35 -13.08
N SER A 40 11.07 8.44 -13.98
CA SER A 40 12.39 7.79 -13.90
C SER A 40 13.57 8.76 -13.99
N SER A 41 13.38 9.92 -14.63
CA SER A 41 14.40 10.98 -14.75
C SER A 41 14.39 11.94 -13.57
N TYR A 42 13.26 12.06 -12.86
CA TYR A 42 13.10 12.92 -11.69
C TYR A 42 12.35 12.19 -10.56
N PRO A 43 13.02 11.26 -9.86
CA PRO A 43 12.38 10.39 -8.86
C PRO A 43 11.86 11.14 -7.62
N VAL A 44 12.19 12.42 -7.47
CA VAL A 44 11.68 13.31 -6.42
C VAL A 44 10.21 13.69 -6.67
N PHE A 45 9.72 13.56 -7.91
CA PHE A 45 8.34 13.88 -8.28
C PHE A 45 7.53 12.62 -8.57
N GLY A 46 6.26 12.65 -8.16
CA GLY A 46 5.31 11.56 -8.34
C GLY A 46 5.10 10.74 -7.08
N ASN A 47 4.17 9.79 -7.14
CA ASN A 47 3.78 8.94 -6.03
C ASN A 47 3.74 7.48 -6.45
N ILE A 48 3.82 6.60 -5.48
CA ILE A 48 3.61 5.17 -5.61
C ILE A 48 2.22 4.89 -5.05
N GLU A 49 1.32 4.37 -5.88
CA GLU A 49 -0.03 4.02 -5.44
C GLU A 49 -0.07 2.55 -5.01
N LEU A 50 -0.64 2.30 -3.84
CA LEU A 50 -0.95 0.94 -3.37
C LEU A 50 -2.40 0.62 -3.75
N LEU A 51 -2.58 -0.49 -4.46
CA LEU A 51 -3.87 -0.95 -4.95
C LEU A 51 -4.17 -2.37 -4.46
N VAL A 52 -5.43 -2.63 -4.18
CA VAL A 52 -5.99 -3.96 -3.84
C VAL A 52 -7.22 -4.21 -4.70
N ASP A 53 -7.69 -5.46 -4.77
CA ASP A 53 -9.03 -5.70 -5.32
C ASP A 53 -10.08 -4.96 -4.46
N ARG A 54 -11.11 -4.42 -5.10
CA ARG A 54 -12.22 -3.74 -4.43
C ARG A 54 -12.82 -4.56 -3.28
N GLU A 55 -12.85 -5.89 -3.39
CA GLU A 55 -13.39 -6.75 -2.33
C GLU A 55 -12.61 -6.64 -1.01
N HIS A 56 -11.29 -6.39 -1.08
CA HIS A 56 -10.41 -6.25 0.08
C HIS A 56 -10.22 -4.79 0.54
N GLN A 57 -10.92 -3.83 -0.08
CA GLN A 57 -10.66 -2.40 0.16
C GLN A 57 -10.77 -2.00 1.64
N LEU A 58 -11.86 -2.42 2.30
CA LEU A 58 -12.13 -2.03 3.69
C LEU A 58 -11.16 -2.70 4.67
N GLU A 59 -10.92 -3.99 4.48
CA GLU A 59 -10.01 -4.78 5.30
C GLU A 59 -8.58 -4.27 5.20
N ALA A 60 -8.10 -4.00 3.97
CA ALA A 60 -6.77 -3.48 3.73
C ALA A 60 -6.56 -2.11 4.39
N VAL A 61 -7.54 -1.21 4.32
CA VAL A 61 -7.44 0.11 4.97
C VAL A 61 -7.37 -0.04 6.49
N ALA A 62 -8.23 -0.87 7.07
CA ALA A 62 -8.24 -1.09 8.52
C ALA A 62 -6.90 -1.67 9.02
N LEU A 63 -6.34 -2.65 8.29
CA LEU A 63 -5.08 -3.29 8.65
C LEU A 63 -3.87 -2.34 8.51
N ILE A 64 -3.87 -1.47 7.50
CA ILE A 64 -2.83 -0.43 7.35
C ILE A 64 -2.89 0.54 8.53
N ASP A 65 -4.08 0.95 8.94
CA ASP A 65 -4.25 1.92 10.02
C ASP A 65 -3.77 1.33 11.36
N SER A 66 -4.12 0.08 11.67
CA SER A 66 -3.62 -0.60 12.88
C SER A 66 -2.09 -0.81 12.85
N PHE A 67 -1.53 -1.19 11.68
CA PHE A 67 -0.09 -1.35 11.53
C PHE A 67 0.68 -0.05 11.75
N SER A 68 0.10 1.09 11.35
CA SER A 68 0.73 2.41 11.57
C SER A 68 0.68 2.89 13.01
N GLU A 69 -0.30 2.43 13.80
CA GLU A 69 -0.38 2.73 15.24
C GLU A 69 0.72 1.98 16.02
N GLU A 70 1.04 0.74 15.63
CA GLU A 70 2.14 -0.04 16.21
C GLU A 70 3.52 0.64 16.03
N ASP A 71 3.75 1.30 14.89
CA ASP A 71 4.98 2.09 14.64
C ASP A 71 5.09 3.34 15.55
N LEU A 72 3.98 3.85 16.09
CA LEU A 72 3.94 5.06 16.93
C LEU A 72 4.07 4.76 18.43
N GLU A 73 3.88 3.51 18.86
CA GLU A 73 3.96 3.12 20.28
C GLU A 73 5.37 2.67 20.72
N HIS A 74 6.35 2.67 19.80
CA HIS A 74 7.73 2.22 20.07
C HIS A 74 8.76 3.35 20.25
N GLU A 75 8.33 4.57 20.60
CA GLU A 75 9.23 5.64 21.07
C GLU A 75 9.30 5.66 22.62
N ASP A 76 10.10 4.77 23.21
CA ASP A 76 10.58 4.85 24.61
C ASP A 76 12.12 4.69 24.68
#